data_AF-A0A3D4HAK9-F1
#
_entry.id   AF-A0A3D4HAK9-F1
#
_cell.length_a   1.000
_cell.length_b   1.000
_cell.length_c   1.000
_cell.angle_alpha   90.00
_cell.angle_beta   90.00
_cell.angle_gamma   90.00
#
_symmetry.space_group_name_H-M   'P 1'
#
loop_
_entity.id
_entity.type
_entity.pdbx_description
1 polymer ?
#
loop_
_entity_poly.entity_id
_entity_poly.type
_entity_poly.pdbx_seq_one_letter_code
_entity_poly.pdbx_strand_id
1 'polypeptide(L)' 'MLMLVIRRKVERNQSYTVFMLPGYFKEWPTSDYEHQEILKVFKQDRPHDGIVNDFSEFGLSRLPGSLFEVENNPR' A
#
# COMPACT_ATOMS: atom_id res chain seq x y z
N MET A 1 8.06 -13.82 -7.34
CA MET A 1 8.74 -12.53 -7.08
C MET A 1 8.91 -12.39 -5.57
N LEU A 2 10.09 -11.99 -5.08
CA LEU A 2 10.32 -11.70 -3.66
C LEU A 2 9.92 -10.24 -3.40
N MET A 3 8.71 -10.00 -2.89
CA MET A 3 8.21 -8.66 -2.59
C MET A 3 8.04 -8.50 -1.09
N LEU A 4 8.71 -7.49 -0.51
CA LEU A 4 8.46 -7.06 0.85
C LEU A 4 7.12 -6.33 0.87
N VAL A 5 6.19 -6.82 1.68
CA VAL A 5 4.90 -6.16 1.90
C VAL A 5 4.89 -5.63 3.33
N ILE A 6 4.65 -4.33 3.47
CA ILE A 6 4.57 -3.64 4.75
C ILE A 6 3.11 -3.23 4.98
N ARG A 7 2.51 -3.67 6.10
CA ARG A 7 1.13 -3.33 6.47
C ARG A 7 1.05 -2.77 7.88
N ARG A 8 -0.05 -2.07 8.16
CA ARG A 8 -0.39 -1.61 9.51
C ARG A 8 -1.44 -2.52 10.11
N LYS A 9 -1.19 -3.02 11.32
CA LYS A 9 -2.16 -3.72 12.15
C LYS A 9 -2.53 -2.82 13.32
N VAL A 10 -3.82 -2.65 13.57
CA VAL A 10 -4.34 -1.79 14.63
C VAL A 10 -5.11 -2.63 15.62
N GLU A 11 -4.67 -2.64 16.86
CA GLU A 11 -5.40 -3.22 17.98
C GLU A 11 -5.91 -2.11 18.89
N ARG A 12 -6.73 -2.47 19.90
CA ARG A 12 -7.41 -1.48 20.76
C ARG A 12 -6.44 -0.50 21.45
N ASN A 13 -5.27 -0.98 21.86
CA ASN A 13 -4.31 -0.20 22.67
C ASN A 13 -2.95 -0.01 22.00
N GLN A 14 -2.64 -0.76 20.93
CA GLN A 14 -1.33 -0.75 20.29
C GLN A 14 -1.50 -0.94 18.78
N SER A 15 -0.64 -0.30 18.01
CA SER A 15 -0.52 -0.55 16.57
C SER A 15 0.82 -1.19 16.26
N TYR A 16 0.87 -1.91 15.15
CA TYR A 16 2.06 -2.62 14.70
C TYR A 16 2.28 -2.36 13.22
N THR A 17 3.56 -2.28 12.85
CA THR A 17 4.00 -2.46 11.49
C THR A 17 4.31 -3.93 11.27
N VAL A 18 3.78 -4.49 10.19
CA VAL A 18 3.89 -5.91 9.85
C VAL A 18 4.74 -6.03 8.59
N PHE A 19 5.87 -6.72 8.70
CA PHE A 19 6.77 -7.03 7.58
C PHE A 19 6.52 -8.46 7.10
N MET A 20 6.26 -8.61 5.81
CA MET A 20 5.94 -9.89 5.19
C MET A 20 6.83 -10.15 3.98
N LEU A 21 7.51 -11.30 4.00
CA LEU A 21 8.29 -11.86 2.90
C LEU A 21 7.92 -13.35 2.78
N PRO A 22 8.20 -14.02 1.66
CA PRO A 22 8.03 -15.47 1.55
C PRO A 22 8.76 -16.22 2.68
N GLY A 23 7.99 -16.85 3.58
CA GLY A 23 8.51 -17.57 4.74
C GLY A 23 8.92 -16.70 5.95
N TYR A 24 8.69 -15.38 5.91
CA TYR A 24 9.00 -14.49 7.03
C TYR A 24 7.84 -13.55 7.33
N PHE A 25 7.52 -13.45 8.62
CA PHE A 25 6.46 -12.61 9.15
C PHE A 25 6.94 -12.01 10.48
N LYS A 26 6.90 -10.69 10.60
CA LYS A 26 7.29 -10.00 11.84
C LYS A 26 6.38 -8.81 12.11
N GLU A 27 5.81 -8.80 13.31
CA GLU A 27 5.14 -7.63 13.87
C GLU A 27 6.13 -6.81 14.71
N TRP A 28 6.12 -5.50 14.51
CA TRP A 28 6.89 -4.53 15.29
C TRP A 28 5.95 -3.46 15.83
N PRO A 29 5.88 -3.23 17.15
CA PRO A 29 4.99 -2.22 17.72
C PRO A 29 5.42 -0.82 17.27
N THR A 30 4.51 -0.09 16.66
CA THR A 30 4.75 1.25 16.12
C THR A 30 3.53 2.13 16.31
N SER A 31 3.76 3.42 16.57
CA SER A 31 2.78 4.48 16.35
C SER A 31 2.46 4.66 14.86
N ASP A 32 1.45 5.47 14.55
CA ASP A 32 1.13 5.83 13.16
C ASP A 32 2.27 6.63 12.50
N TYR A 33 2.88 7.55 13.24
CA TYR A 33 4.02 8.33 12.77
C TYR A 33 5.22 7.43 12.40
N GLU A 34 5.62 6.52 13.31
CA GLU A 34 6.71 5.58 13.04
C GLU A 34 6.42 4.67 11.85
N HIS A 35 5.17 4.23 11.70
CA HIS A 35 4.76 3.45 10.53
C HIS A 35 4.98 4.22 9.23
N GLN A 36 4.60 5.50 9.17
CA GLN A 36 4.81 6.33 7.99
C GLN A 36 6.29 6.56 7.67
N GLU A 37 7.13 6.76 8.69
CA GLU A 37 8.58 6.87 8.47
C GLU A 37 9.19 5.56 7.95
N ILE A 38 8.72 4.41 8.44
CA ILE A 38 9.13 3.10 7.91
C ILE A 38 8.73 2.97 6.44
N LEU A 39 7.50 3.34 6.06
CA LEU A 39 7.08 3.30 4.66
C LEU A 39 7.98 4.14 3.75
N LYS A 40 8.41 5.33 4.19
CA LYS A 40 9.33 6.20 3.43
C LYS A 40 10.70 5.55 3.23
N VAL A 41 11.26 4.93 4.27
CA VAL A 41 12.56 4.24 4.20
C VAL A 41 12.53 3.12 3.16
N PHE A 42 11.42 2.36 3.12
CA PHE A 42 11.24 1.27 2.16
C PHE A 42 10.57 1.70 0.84
N LYS A 43 10.35 3.01 0.63
CA LYS A 43 9.72 3.59 -0.57
C LYS A 43 8.37 2.93 -0.90
N GLN A 44 7.59 2.64 0.13
CA GLN A 44 6.22 2.10 0.07
C GLN A 44 5.17 3.15 0.47
N ASP A 45 5.57 4.42 0.62
CA ASP A 45 4.71 5.54 0.99
C ASP A 45 3.96 6.17 -0.20
N ARG A 46 4.52 6.06 -1.42
CA ARG A 46 3.99 6.67 -2.65
C ARG A 46 4.57 5.99 -3.90
N PRO A 47 4.11 6.32 -5.13
CA PRO A 47 4.81 5.89 -6.33
C PRO A 47 6.24 6.44 -6.36
N HIS A 48 7.21 5.58 -6.67
CA HIS A 48 8.60 5.97 -6.89
C HIS A 48 9.06 5.41 -8.23
N ASP A 49 9.74 6.24 -9.02
CA ASP A 49 10.20 5.85 -10.35
C ASP A 49 11.18 4.67 -10.28
N GLY A 50 10.92 3.66 -11.11
CA GLY A 50 11.74 2.45 -11.19
C GLY A 50 11.59 1.49 -10.01
N ILE A 51 10.60 1.69 -9.12
CA ILE A 51 10.40 0.85 -7.94
C ILE A 51 9.02 0.18 -7.98
N VAL A 52 9.02 -1.14 -7.84
CA VAL A 52 7.80 -1.93 -7.70
C VAL A 52 7.35 -1.88 -6.24
N ASN A 53 6.18 -1.31 -6.00
CA ASN A 53 5.53 -1.20 -4.70
C ASN A 53 4.01 -1.25 -4.88
N ASP A 54 3.27 -1.17 -3.78
CA ASP A 54 1.81 -1.20 -3.78
C ASP A 54 1.17 -0.19 -4.76
N PHE A 55 1.78 0.97 -4.99
CA PHE A 55 1.22 1.98 -5.89
C PHE A 55 1.46 1.67 -7.38
N SER A 56 2.59 1.05 -7.72
CA SER A 56 2.89 0.64 -9.09
C SER A 56 2.24 -0.70 -9.46
N GLU A 57 1.96 -1.59 -8.51
CA GLU A 57 1.24 -2.85 -8.76
C GLU A 57 -0.28 -2.68 -8.80
N PHE A 58 -0.88 -1.97 -7.83
CA PHE A 58 -2.35 -1.84 -7.75
C PHE A 58 -2.91 -0.70 -8.62
N GLY A 59 -2.06 0.00 -9.39
CA GLY A 59 -2.51 0.97 -10.37
C GLY A 59 -3.33 2.11 -9.77
N LEU A 60 -3.10 2.51 -8.51
CA LEU A 60 -3.80 3.62 -7.87
C LEU A 60 -3.54 4.98 -8.56
N SER A 61 -2.55 5.07 -9.44
CA SER A 61 -2.35 6.21 -10.36
C SER A 61 -3.17 6.12 -11.66
N ARG A 62 -3.92 5.04 -11.89
CA ARG A 62 -4.75 4.79 -13.09
C ARG A 62 -6.23 4.60 -12.75
N LEU A 63 -6.80 5.41 -11.87
CA LEU A 63 -8.23 5.67 -11.93
C LEU A 63 -8.46 6.92 -12.79
N PRO A 64 -8.56 6.80 -14.13
CA PRO A 64 -9.19 7.84 -14.91
C PRO A 64 -10.66 7.88 -14.49
N GLY A 65 -11.18 9.06 -14.18
CA GLY A 65 -12.61 9.30 -14.04
C GLY A 65 -13.33 9.15 -15.38
N SER A 66 -13.41 7.93 -15.93
CA SER A 66 -14.06 7.65 -17.22
C SER A 66 -14.71 6.27 -17.30
N LEU A 67 -15.22 5.75 -16.17
CA LEU A 67 -16.10 4.56 -16.16
C LEU A 67 -17.56 4.88 -15.82
N PHE A 68 -17.96 6.16 -15.92
CA PHE A 68 -19.35 6.60 -15.84
C PHE A 68 -19.87 7.19 -17.16
N GLU A 69 -19.37 6.73 -18.32
CA GLU A 69 -20.21 6.74 -19.52
C GLU A 69 -21.08 5.48 -19.50
N VAL A 70 -22.04 5.51 -18.57
CA VAL A 70 -23.25 4.69 -18.64
C VAL A 70 -23.97 5.12 -19.90
N GLU A 71 -24.05 4.21 -20.87
CA GLU A 71 -25.27 3.88 -21.61
C GLU A 71 -26.30 5.03 -21.62
N ASN A 72 -26.10 5.99 -22.51
CA ASN A 72 -27.18 6.87 -22.93
C ASN A 72 -27.31 6.78 -24.46
N ASN A 73 -27.78 5.61 -24.89
CA ASN A 73 -28.61 5.53 -26.08
C ASN A 73 -30.08 5.69 -25.64
N PRO A 74 -30.72 6.82 -25.96
CA PRO A 74 -32.15 6.84 -26.15
C PRO A 74 -32.50 7.25 -27.59
N ARG A 75 -32.69 6.22 -28.42
CA ARG A 75 -33.51 6.17 -29.66
C ARG A 75 -32.97 6.86 -30.91
#